data_AF-A0A4Q3SDV5-F1
#
_entry.id   AF-A0A4Q3SDV5-F1
#
_cell.length_a   1.000
_cell.length_b   1.000
_cell.length_c   1.000
_cell.angle_alpha   90.00
_cell.angle_beta   90.00
_cell.angle_gamma   90.00
#
_symmetry.space_group_name_H-M   'P 1'
#
loop_
_entity.id
_entity.type
_entity.pdbx_description
1 polymer ?
#
loop_
_entity_poly.entity_id
_entity_poly.type
_entity_poly.pdbx_seq_one_letter_code
_entity_poly.pdbx_strand_id
1 'polypeptide(L)'
;DGYVAGFNRYLADTPKDKLPAECGDKAWLRPITVDDMLRLNEERMIQASGGAWLRQTNAASPPTADAALKPAASLGLPNMAEMIGLGSNGWAFGREVTTNKSGLVLGNPHFPWEGTNRFYQTHLTIPGKLDVMGVTIAGGPGMSIGFNKDVAWTHTVSTDRHFTLFELALDPADPTAYLVDGKRHAMDRKSVTVETPTGPQTRTFYTTSYGPVVVMPQAGLTWNTKTAYALRDANRGNSNSSDTWLRISRAKSVGEIKQVIEQTLGIPWVNTIAADRHGDALYADITATPNVSAQKLKDCAPSAPAAALAASARIYVLDGARSACNWDAPGLMPGATMPAMIRTDYVANSNDSYWLAN
;
A
#
# COMPACT_ATOMS: atom_id res chain seq x y z
N ASP A 1 21.58 2.84 3.83
CA ASP A 1 22.81 3.67 3.85
C ASP A 1 23.35 4.07 2.48
N GLY A 2 23.82 3.14 1.65
CA GLY A 2 24.52 3.48 0.39
C GLY A 2 23.73 4.41 -0.56
N TYR A 3 22.43 4.19 -0.73
CA TYR A 3 21.56 5.08 -1.52
C TYR A 3 21.52 6.51 -0.98
N VAL A 4 21.37 6.66 0.34
CA VAL A 4 21.35 7.97 1.03
C VAL A 4 22.68 8.69 0.85
N ALA A 5 23.81 7.98 1.02
CA ALA A 5 25.13 8.54 0.78
C ALA A 5 25.31 8.99 -0.67
N GLY A 6 24.82 8.22 -1.64
CA GLY A 6 24.85 8.58 -3.06
C GLY A 6 24.03 9.83 -3.38
N PHE A 7 22.80 9.93 -2.87
CA PHE A 7 21.96 11.12 -3.03
C PHE A 7 22.62 12.36 -2.40
N ASN A 8 23.08 12.24 -1.16
CA ASN A 8 23.70 13.34 -0.42
C ASN A 8 25.01 13.79 -1.09
N ARG A 9 25.79 12.85 -1.64
CA ARG A 9 26.98 13.16 -2.41
C ARG A 9 26.63 13.89 -3.70
N TYR A 10 25.63 13.45 -4.45
CA TYR A 10 25.19 14.16 -5.66
C TYR A 10 24.83 15.62 -5.35
N LEU A 11 24.08 15.85 -4.28
CA LEU A 11 23.72 17.20 -3.84
C LEU A 11 24.94 18.03 -3.42
N ALA A 12 25.92 17.43 -2.75
CA ALA A 12 27.14 18.12 -2.32
C ALA A 12 28.11 18.43 -3.48
N ASP A 13 28.25 17.49 -4.43
CA ASP A 13 29.22 17.57 -5.52
C ASP A 13 28.69 18.40 -6.71
N THR A 14 27.36 18.58 -6.83
CA THR A 14 26.75 19.31 -7.96
C THR A 14 26.71 20.82 -7.68
N PRO A 15 27.37 21.66 -8.50
CA PRO A 15 27.29 23.11 -8.38
C PRO A 15 25.85 23.63 -8.48
N LYS A 16 25.51 24.69 -7.74
CA LYS A 16 24.12 25.21 -7.68
C LYS A 16 23.56 25.63 -9.05
N ASP A 17 24.40 26.15 -9.93
CA ASP A 17 24.05 26.53 -11.31
C ASP A 17 23.84 25.32 -12.25
N LYS A 18 24.18 24.11 -11.79
CA LYS A 18 23.92 22.84 -12.48
C LYS A 18 22.73 22.08 -11.93
N LEU A 19 22.16 22.53 -10.81
CA LEU A 19 20.88 22.02 -10.31
C LEU A 19 19.72 22.59 -11.13
N PRO A 20 18.56 21.92 -11.19
CA PRO A 20 17.38 22.46 -11.88
C PRO A 20 17.01 23.84 -11.35
N ALA A 21 16.73 24.78 -12.25
CA ALA A 21 16.46 26.18 -11.90
C ALA A 21 15.25 26.33 -10.96
N GLU A 22 14.32 25.38 -11.01
CA GLU A 22 13.12 25.33 -10.20
C GLU A 22 13.40 25.03 -8.72
N CYS A 23 14.52 24.34 -8.41
CA CYS A 23 14.80 23.84 -7.06
C CYS A 23 16.21 24.12 -6.52
N GLY A 24 17.19 24.48 -7.35
CA GLY A 24 18.60 24.54 -6.97
C GLY A 24 18.95 25.55 -5.86
N ASP A 25 18.09 26.54 -5.63
CA ASP A 25 18.23 27.57 -4.58
C ASP A 25 17.30 27.32 -3.37
N LYS A 26 16.47 26.27 -3.39
CA LYS A 26 15.42 26.08 -2.39
C LYS A 26 15.93 25.40 -1.13
N ALA A 27 15.52 25.92 0.03
CA ALA A 27 15.93 25.39 1.33
C ALA A 27 15.47 23.94 1.59
N TRP A 28 14.42 23.48 0.92
CA TRP A 28 13.93 22.10 1.03
C TRP A 28 14.77 21.10 0.24
N LEU A 29 15.64 21.55 -0.67
CA LEU A 29 16.63 20.71 -1.33
C LEU A 29 17.81 20.50 -0.36
N ARG A 30 17.72 19.45 0.44
CA ARG A 30 18.66 19.14 1.54
C ARG A 30 19.15 17.69 1.48
N PRO A 31 20.26 17.37 2.16
CA PRO A 31 20.62 15.99 2.44
C PRO A 31 19.48 15.24 3.14
N ILE A 32 19.33 13.96 2.82
CA ILE A 32 18.34 13.04 3.40
C ILE A 32 18.99 12.08 4.39
N THR A 33 18.17 11.45 5.23
CA THR A 33 18.58 10.42 6.20
C THR A 33 18.02 9.05 5.83
N VAL A 34 18.47 8.00 6.53
CA VAL A 34 17.84 6.66 6.41
C VAL A 34 16.38 6.70 6.85
N ASP A 35 16.06 7.47 7.90
CA ASP A 35 14.68 7.62 8.35
C ASP A 35 13.78 8.25 7.27
N ASP A 36 14.30 9.18 6.46
CA ASP A 36 13.56 9.74 5.33
C ASP A 36 13.21 8.65 4.30
N MET A 37 14.12 7.71 4.05
CA MET A 37 13.88 6.55 3.17
C MET A 37 12.89 5.56 3.77
N LEU A 38 12.93 5.33 5.08
CA LEU A 38 11.97 4.44 5.77
C LEU A 38 10.56 5.04 5.74
N ARG A 39 10.43 6.37 5.92
CA ARG A 39 9.15 7.08 5.78
C ARG A 39 8.62 7.00 4.36
N LEU A 40 9.50 7.15 3.36
CA LEU A 40 9.13 7.01 1.95
C LEU A 40 8.71 5.57 1.61
N ASN A 41 9.37 4.56 2.17
CA ASN A 41 8.94 3.17 2.02
C ASN A 41 7.55 2.95 2.61
N GLU A 42 7.33 3.38 3.86
CA GLU A 42 6.02 3.26 4.51
C GLU A 42 4.91 3.92 3.69
N GLU A 43 5.14 5.16 3.21
CA GLU A 43 4.19 5.90 2.38
C GLU A 43 3.81 5.13 1.11
N ARG A 44 4.78 4.54 0.41
CA ARG A 44 4.52 3.71 -0.79
C ARG A 44 3.77 2.43 -0.48
N MET A 45 4.07 1.78 0.64
CA MET A 45 3.41 0.52 1.00
C MET A 45 1.94 0.75 1.32
N ILE A 46 1.61 1.85 2.00
CA ILE A 46 0.22 2.19 2.35
C ILE A 46 -0.53 2.95 1.24
N GLN A 47 0.15 3.32 0.14
CA GLN A 47 -0.36 4.25 -0.87
C GLN A 47 -1.76 3.87 -1.39
N ALA A 48 -1.94 2.61 -1.78
CA ALA A 48 -3.22 2.07 -2.26
C ALA A 48 -4.02 1.36 -1.15
N SER A 49 -3.83 1.76 0.10
CA SER A 49 -4.59 1.26 1.25
C SER A 49 -4.88 2.40 2.23
N GLY A 50 -4.23 2.46 3.40
CA GLY A 50 -4.44 3.50 4.41
C GLY A 50 -4.03 4.90 3.96
N GLY A 51 -3.06 5.01 3.04
CA GLY A 51 -2.70 6.25 2.36
C GLY A 51 -3.86 6.86 1.58
N ALA A 52 -4.77 6.03 1.04
CA ALA A 52 -5.99 6.50 0.38
C ALA A 52 -6.95 7.26 1.31
N TRP A 53 -6.76 7.14 2.63
CA TRP A 53 -7.60 7.72 3.67
C TRP A 53 -6.98 8.95 4.34
N LEU A 54 -5.94 9.55 3.75
CA LEU A 54 -5.27 10.72 4.33
C LEU A 54 -6.23 11.89 4.60
N ARG A 55 -7.15 12.19 3.67
CA ARG A 55 -8.14 13.27 3.85
C ARG A 55 -9.10 12.96 5.00
N GLN A 56 -9.56 11.72 5.08
CA GLN A 56 -10.48 11.21 6.10
C GLN A 56 -9.83 11.18 7.48
N THR A 57 -8.55 10.78 7.56
CA THR A 57 -7.74 10.81 8.79
C THR A 57 -7.50 12.25 9.24
N ASN A 58 -7.18 13.14 8.31
CA ASN A 58 -6.90 14.55 8.59
C ASN A 58 -8.13 15.37 9.01
N ALA A 59 -9.33 14.90 8.65
CA ALA A 59 -10.60 15.48 9.07
C ALA A 59 -11.16 14.86 10.36
N ALA A 60 -10.61 13.73 10.82
CA ALA A 60 -11.09 13.05 12.01
C ALA A 60 -10.77 13.88 13.26
N SER A 61 -11.80 14.22 14.02
CA SER A 61 -11.68 14.92 15.30
C SER A 61 -12.86 14.55 16.19
N PRO A 62 -12.67 14.45 17.52
CA PRO A 62 -13.77 14.16 18.42
C PRO A 62 -14.79 15.29 18.41
N PRO A 63 -16.07 15.00 18.72
CA PRO A 63 -17.05 16.05 18.93
C PRO A 63 -16.61 16.94 20.11
N THR A 64 -16.37 18.22 19.85
CA THR A 64 -16.17 19.24 20.89
C THR A 64 -17.49 19.93 21.20
N ALA A 65 -17.70 20.39 22.44
CA ALA A 65 -18.92 21.10 22.86
C ALA A 65 -19.26 22.32 21.97
N ASP A 66 -18.26 22.97 21.36
CA ASP A 66 -18.41 24.14 20.49
C ASP A 66 -18.33 23.84 18.97
N ALA A 67 -18.12 22.58 18.58
CA ALA A 67 -18.17 22.22 17.17
C ALA A 67 -19.62 21.91 16.80
N ALA A 68 -20.39 22.96 16.49
CA ALA A 68 -21.41 22.82 15.45
C ALA A 68 -20.72 22.06 14.31
N LEU A 69 -21.27 20.90 13.92
CA LEU A 69 -20.80 20.10 12.80
C LEU A 69 -20.68 21.03 11.58
N LYS A 70 -19.52 21.69 11.42
CA LYS A 70 -19.20 22.41 10.20
C LYS A 70 -19.37 21.34 9.14
N PRO A 71 -20.20 21.56 8.10
CA PRO A 71 -20.40 20.56 7.07
C PRO A 71 -19.01 20.14 6.65
N ALA A 72 -18.64 18.89 6.94
CA ALA A 72 -17.35 18.39 6.52
C ALA A 72 -17.35 18.62 5.01
N ALA A 73 -16.42 19.45 4.52
CA ALA A 73 -16.26 19.64 3.09
C ALA A 73 -16.28 18.24 2.47
N SER A 74 -17.15 18.01 1.48
CA SER A 74 -17.39 16.66 0.95
C SER A 74 -16.06 15.95 0.72
N LEU A 75 -15.74 14.97 1.57
CA LEU A 75 -14.41 14.35 1.58
C LEU A 75 -14.23 13.39 0.38
N GLY A 76 -15.31 13.11 -0.36
CA GLY A 76 -15.35 12.09 -1.40
C GLY A 76 -15.10 10.68 -0.83
N LEU A 77 -15.39 9.65 -1.63
CA LEU A 77 -14.85 8.33 -1.31
C LEU A 77 -13.32 8.42 -1.28
N PRO A 78 -12.62 7.61 -0.44
CA PRO A 78 -11.17 7.50 -0.44
C PRO A 78 -10.75 7.24 -1.88
N ASN A 79 -9.99 8.16 -2.45
CA ASN A 79 -9.81 8.18 -3.90
C ASN A 79 -8.70 7.21 -4.30
N MET A 80 -9.01 5.91 -4.19
CA MET A 80 -8.13 4.84 -4.63
C MET A 80 -7.71 5.12 -6.07
N ALA A 81 -8.67 5.34 -6.99
CA ALA A 81 -8.40 5.58 -8.41
C ALA A 81 -7.50 6.79 -8.72
N GLU A 82 -7.60 7.91 -7.99
CA GLU A 82 -6.72 9.09 -8.17
C GLU A 82 -5.35 8.91 -7.49
N MET A 83 -5.27 8.09 -6.42
CA MET A 83 -4.01 7.84 -5.70
C MET A 83 -3.11 6.78 -6.33
N ILE A 84 -3.69 5.76 -6.98
CA ILE A 84 -2.97 4.87 -7.91
C ILE A 84 -2.94 5.45 -9.32
N GLY A 85 -3.81 6.43 -9.59
CA GLY A 85 -3.85 7.23 -10.81
C GLY A 85 -4.19 6.47 -12.08
N LEU A 86 -4.02 5.14 -12.13
CA LEU A 86 -3.85 4.39 -13.37
C LEU A 86 -4.11 2.89 -13.21
N GLY A 87 -4.41 2.24 -14.35
CA GLY A 87 -4.38 0.80 -14.55
C GLY A 87 -3.00 0.30 -14.96
N SER A 88 -2.89 -0.94 -15.38
CA SER A 88 -1.67 -1.53 -15.91
C SER A 88 -2.05 -2.76 -16.73
N ASN A 89 -1.26 -3.06 -17.75
CA ASN A 89 -1.31 -4.37 -18.41
C ASN A 89 -0.04 -5.16 -18.09
N GLY A 90 -0.20 -6.42 -17.74
CA GLY A 90 0.89 -7.37 -17.54
C GLY A 90 0.56 -8.67 -18.25
N TRP A 91 1.42 -9.11 -19.16
CA TRP A 91 1.27 -10.40 -19.84
C TRP A 91 2.57 -11.18 -19.71
N ALA A 92 2.47 -12.48 -19.48
CA ALA A 92 3.58 -13.41 -19.52
C ALA A 92 3.22 -14.59 -20.42
N PHE A 93 4.12 -14.94 -21.32
CA PHE A 93 3.95 -16.00 -22.30
C PHE A 93 5.00 -17.08 -22.06
N GLY A 94 4.57 -18.33 -22.02
CA GLY A 94 5.40 -19.51 -21.79
C GLY A 94 5.84 -20.21 -23.08
N ARG A 95 6.48 -21.37 -22.91
CA ARG A 95 7.09 -22.16 -23.99
C ARG A 95 6.14 -22.70 -25.05
N GLU A 96 4.84 -22.81 -24.77
CA GLU A 96 3.88 -23.33 -25.75
C GLU A 96 3.61 -22.35 -26.87
N VAL A 97 3.69 -21.05 -26.57
CA VAL A 97 3.33 -19.96 -27.50
C VAL A 97 4.55 -19.13 -27.95
N THR A 98 5.70 -19.27 -27.28
CA THR A 98 6.96 -18.62 -27.68
C THR A 98 7.78 -19.49 -28.63
N THR A 99 8.36 -18.87 -29.67
CA THR A 99 9.12 -19.60 -30.71
C THR A 99 10.41 -20.21 -30.17
N ASN A 100 11.13 -19.51 -29.29
CA ASN A 100 12.40 -19.94 -28.71
C ASN A 100 12.25 -20.76 -27.41
N LYS A 101 11.01 -21.05 -26.98
CA LYS A 101 10.68 -21.79 -25.75
C LYS A 101 11.10 -21.12 -24.44
N SER A 102 11.56 -19.87 -24.48
CA SER A 102 11.82 -19.07 -23.28
C SER A 102 10.63 -18.15 -22.98
N GLY A 103 10.46 -17.81 -21.71
CA GLY A 103 9.39 -16.91 -21.27
C GLY A 103 9.55 -15.50 -21.86
N LEU A 104 8.42 -14.86 -22.14
CA LEU A 104 8.35 -13.47 -22.58
C LEU A 104 7.40 -12.69 -21.65
N VAL A 105 7.80 -11.51 -21.22
CA VAL A 105 6.96 -10.61 -20.40
C VAL A 105 6.71 -9.30 -21.13
N LEU A 106 5.45 -8.89 -21.19
CA LEU A 106 5.04 -7.53 -21.52
C LEU A 106 4.67 -6.81 -20.22
N GLY A 107 5.56 -5.93 -19.76
CA GLY A 107 5.29 -5.00 -18.67
C GLY A 107 4.79 -3.66 -19.21
N ASN A 108 3.55 -3.29 -18.93
CA ASN A 108 2.96 -2.03 -19.33
C ASN A 108 2.23 -1.37 -18.16
N PRO A 109 2.97 -0.93 -17.11
CA PRO A 109 2.35 -0.19 -16.02
C PRO A 109 1.87 1.16 -16.54
N HIS A 110 0.60 1.50 -16.32
CA HIS A 110 0.19 2.89 -16.46
C HIS A 110 0.44 3.50 -15.08
N PHE A 111 1.33 4.47 -14.98
CA PHE A 111 1.66 5.12 -13.71
C PHE A 111 2.04 6.59 -13.98
N PRO A 112 2.03 7.49 -12.97
CA PRO A 112 2.18 8.93 -13.22
C PRO A 112 3.46 9.27 -13.98
N TRP A 113 3.36 10.22 -14.91
CA TRP A 113 4.51 10.69 -15.70
C TRP A 113 5.43 11.63 -14.89
N GLU A 114 4.85 12.31 -13.91
CA GLU A 114 5.51 13.32 -13.08
C GLU A 114 5.41 12.97 -11.59
N GLY A 115 6.17 13.70 -10.78
CA GLY A 115 6.19 13.53 -9.33
C GLY A 115 6.99 12.32 -8.86
N THR A 116 6.86 12.00 -7.57
CA THR A 116 7.62 10.94 -6.87
C THR A 116 7.19 9.53 -7.25
N ASN A 117 6.05 9.38 -7.92
CA ASN A 117 5.54 8.10 -8.37
C ASN A 117 6.08 7.68 -9.75
N ARG A 118 6.75 8.55 -10.50
CA ARG A 118 7.28 8.16 -11.81
C ARG A 118 8.35 7.08 -11.71
N PHE A 119 8.47 6.29 -12.76
CA PHE A 119 9.51 5.27 -12.88
C PHE A 119 10.87 5.86 -13.30
N TYR A 120 11.94 5.28 -12.78
CA TYR A 120 13.32 5.52 -13.20
C TYR A 120 13.95 4.21 -13.66
N GLN A 121 14.40 4.17 -14.92
CA GLN A 121 15.08 3.01 -15.45
C GLN A 121 16.51 2.93 -14.91
N THR A 122 16.90 1.77 -14.40
CA THR A 122 18.22 1.52 -13.83
C THR A 122 18.71 0.12 -14.18
N HIS A 123 20.03 -0.04 -14.26
CA HIS A 123 20.70 -1.34 -14.32
C HIS A 123 21.69 -1.40 -13.15
N LEU A 124 21.49 -2.36 -12.25
CA LEU A 124 22.31 -2.57 -11.07
C LEU A 124 23.14 -3.84 -11.24
N THR A 125 24.44 -3.67 -11.44
CA THR A 125 25.42 -4.77 -11.50
C THR A 125 26.34 -4.70 -10.29
N ILE A 126 26.26 -5.71 -9.44
CA ILE A 126 27.15 -5.95 -8.31
C ILE A 126 27.83 -7.30 -8.57
N PRO A 127 29.14 -7.32 -8.92
CA PRO A 127 29.84 -8.53 -9.32
C PRO A 127 29.61 -9.71 -8.37
N GLY A 128 29.14 -10.82 -8.94
CA GLY A 128 28.85 -12.07 -8.21
C GLY A 128 27.65 -12.03 -7.25
N LYS A 129 26.89 -10.92 -7.19
CA LYS A 129 25.80 -10.74 -6.20
C LYS A 129 24.46 -10.32 -6.78
N LEU A 130 24.46 -9.48 -7.81
CA LEU A 130 23.25 -8.93 -8.41
C LEU A 130 23.55 -8.45 -9.83
N ASP A 131 22.66 -8.77 -10.77
CA ASP A 131 22.69 -8.19 -12.11
C ASP A 131 21.25 -8.11 -12.60
N VAL A 132 20.67 -6.91 -12.48
CA VAL A 132 19.23 -6.69 -12.68
C VAL A 132 18.99 -5.35 -13.35
N MET A 133 18.10 -5.33 -14.33
CA MET A 133 17.71 -4.12 -15.04
C MET A 133 16.20 -3.98 -15.06
N GLY A 134 15.72 -2.74 -15.00
CA GLY A 134 14.29 -2.47 -15.00
C GLY A 134 14.03 -1.06 -14.51
N VAL A 135 12.95 -0.88 -13.78
CA VAL A 135 12.54 0.39 -13.20
C VAL A 135 12.32 0.31 -11.70
N THR A 136 12.54 1.44 -11.04
CA THR A 136 12.16 1.70 -9.65
C THR A 136 11.26 2.93 -9.58
N ILE A 137 10.37 2.99 -8.60
CA ILE A 137 9.65 4.23 -8.29
C ILE A 137 10.66 5.25 -7.73
N ALA A 138 10.63 6.47 -8.28
CA ALA A 138 11.59 7.54 -8.00
C ALA A 138 11.92 7.70 -6.52
N GLY A 139 13.19 7.52 -6.14
CA GLY A 139 13.65 7.70 -4.76
C GLY A 139 13.86 6.39 -3.98
N GLY A 140 14.00 5.23 -4.63
CA GLY A 140 14.31 3.95 -3.99
C GLY A 140 15.48 3.20 -4.64
N PRO A 141 16.18 2.32 -3.89
CA PRO A 141 17.28 1.49 -4.43
C PRO A 141 16.85 0.14 -5.01
N GLY A 142 15.58 -0.26 -4.86
CA GLY A 142 15.08 -1.57 -5.29
C GLY A 142 14.63 -1.61 -6.74
N MET A 143 14.43 -2.82 -7.28
CA MET A 143 13.87 -3.04 -8.62
C MET A 143 12.41 -3.49 -8.51
N SER A 144 11.46 -2.61 -8.77
CA SER A 144 10.03 -2.95 -8.64
C SER A 144 9.54 -3.75 -9.84
N ILE A 145 9.95 -3.39 -11.05
CA ILE A 145 9.60 -4.08 -12.31
C ILE A 145 10.89 -4.25 -13.09
N GLY A 146 11.14 -5.42 -13.68
CA GLY A 146 12.41 -5.62 -14.38
C GLY A 146 12.67 -7.06 -14.77
N PHE A 147 13.95 -7.35 -14.98
CA PHE A 147 14.44 -8.65 -15.35
C PHE A 147 15.89 -8.84 -14.89
N ASN A 148 16.27 -10.10 -14.72
CA ASN A 148 17.65 -10.54 -14.63
C ASN A 148 17.91 -11.58 -15.74
N LYS A 149 19.04 -12.30 -15.68
CA LYS A 149 19.38 -13.31 -16.70
C LYS A 149 18.43 -14.53 -16.75
N ASP A 150 17.62 -14.74 -15.72
CA ASP A 150 16.79 -15.93 -15.54
C ASP A 150 15.28 -15.63 -15.59
N VAL A 151 14.83 -14.50 -15.07
CA VAL A 151 13.41 -14.13 -14.93
C VAL A 151 13.15 -12.68 -15.34
N ALA A 152 11.93 -12.41 -15.82
CA ALA A 152 11.37 -11.07 -15.99
C ALA A 152 10.04 -10.98 -15.24
N TRP A 153 9.71 -9.80 -14.71
CA TRP A 153 8.45 -9.57 -14.00
C TRP A 153 7.93 -8.14 -14.18
N THR A 154 6.63 -8.01 -14.04
CA THR A 154 5.89 -6.75 -14.02
C THR A 154 4.77 -6.81 -12.97
N HIS A 155 4.15 -5.67 -12.71
CA HIS A 155 3.08 -5.50 -11.75
C HIS A 155 1.87 -4.80 -12.35
N THR A 156 0.69 -5.20 -11.90
CA THR A 156 -0.59 -4.52 -12.16
C THR A 156 -1.32 -4.30 -10.84
N VAL A 157 -2.12 -3.23 -10.73
CA VAL A 157 -2.88 -2.97 -9.51
C VAL A 157 -3.82 -4.14 -9.19
N SER A 158 -3.81 -4.60 -7.93
CA SER A 158 -4.69 -5.65 -7.43
C SER A 158 -6.09 -5.10 -7.13
N THR A 159 -7.10 -5.96 -7.29
CA THR A 159 -8.48 -5.64 -6.88
C THR A 159 -8.76 -5.97 -5.42
N ASP A 160 -7.81 -6.60 -4.72
CA ASP A 160 -7.91 -6.95 -3.31
C ASP A 160 -8.04 -5.71 -2.40
N ARG A 161 -8.45 -5.93 -1.15
CA ARG A 161 -8.59 -4.91 -0.12
C ARG A 161 -7.55 -5.10 0.97
N HIS A 162 -6.55 -4.24 0.99
CA HIS A 162 -5.45 -4.29 1.95
C HIS A 162 -5.75 -3.56 3.28
N PHE A 163 -7.01 -3.27 3.57
CA PHE A 163 -7.43 -2.65 4.82
C PHE A 163 -8.83 -3.08 5.22
N THR A 164 -9.14 -2.94 6.51
CA THR A 164 -10.52 -2.95 7.03
C THR A 164 -10.73 -1.74 7.93
N LEU A 165 -11.98 -1.35 8.13
CA LEU A 165 -12.34 -0.44 9.21
C LEU A 165 -12.89 -1.21 10.41
N PHE A 166 -12.81 -0.59 11.57
CA PHE A 166 -13.43 -1.05 12.81
C PHE A 166 -14.38 0.04 13.31
N GLU A 167 -15.66 -0.30 13.47
CA GLU A 167 -16.65 0.57 14.13
C GLU A 167 -16.46 0.45 15.65
N LEU A 168 -16.12 1.56 16.31
CA LEU A 168 -15.79 1.60 17.71
C LEU A 168 -17.00 2.05 18.52
N ALA A 169 -17.35 1.31 19.57
CA ALA A 169 -18.24 1.80 20.62
C ALA A 169 -17.45 2.71 21.57
N LEU A 170 -17.81 3.99 21.62
CA LEU A 170 -17.13 4.97 22.47
C LEU A 170 -17.62 4.88 23.92
N ASP A 171 -16.74 5.27 24.84
CA ASP A 171 -17.11 5.49 26.24
C ASP A 171 -18.12 6.66 26.31
N PRO A 172 -19.32 6.46 26.90
CA PRO A 172 -20.33 7.52 26.99
C PRO A 172 -19.86 8.79 27.72
N ALA A 173 -18.84 8.69 28.57
CA ALA A 173 -18.26 9.81 29.30
C ALA A 173 -17.05 10.45 28.60
N ASP A 174 -16.46 9.80 27.59
CA ASP A 174 -15.26 10.26 26.90
C ASP A 174 -15.25 9.80 25.43
N PRO A 175 -15.55 10.68 24.45
CA PRO A 175 -15.56 10.32 23.03
C PRO A 175 -14.15 10.06 22.45
N THR A 176 -13.10 10.16 23.27
CA THR A 176 -11.71 9.79 22.94
C THR A 176 -11.26 8.50 23.63
N ALA A 177 -12.19 7.74 24.19
CA ALA A 177 -12.00 6.38 24.65
C ALA A 177 -13.04 5.45 24.02
N TYR A 178 -12.69 4.18 23.83
CA TYR A 178 -13.55 3.16 23.24
C TYR A 178 -13.55 1.89 24.09
N LEU A 179 -14.57 1.06 23.90
CA LEU A 179 -14.77 -0.18 24.63
C LEU A 179 -14.43 -1.37 23.73
N VAL A 180 -13.68 -2.33 24.26
CA VAL A 180 -13.46 -3.65 23.65
C VAL A 180 -13.78 -4.71 24.69
N ASP A 181 -14.76 -5.57 24.42
CA ASP A 181 -15.29 -6.56 25.37
C ASP A 181 -15.65 -5.93 26.73
N GLY A 182 -16.21 -4.73 26.71
CA GLY A 182 -16.57 -3.95 27.89
C GLY A 182 -15.39 -3.28 28.63
N LYS A 183 -14.14 -3.50 28.20
CA LYS A 183 -12.96 -2.83 28.76
C LYS A 183 -12.69 -1.52 28.06
N ARG A 184 -12.38 -0.49 28.84
CA ARG A 184 -12.07 0.85 28.34
C ARG A 184 -10.64 0.95 27.82
N HIS A 185 -10.48 1.53 26.65
CA HIS A 185 -9.21 1.85 26.00
C HIS A 185 -9.19 3.32 25.61
N ALA A 186 -8.18 4.07 26.08
CA ALA A 186 -7.98 5.44 25.64
C ALA A 186 -7.35 5.46 24.23
N MET A 187 -7.75 6.41 23.39
CA MET A 187 -7.04 6.70 22.15
C MET A 187 -5.73 7.43 22.44
N ASP A 188 -4.68 7.08 21.73
CA ASP A 188 -3.44 7.87 21.73
C ASP A 188 -3.66 9.16 20.96
N ARG A 189 -3.10 10.27 21.46
CA ARG A 189 -3.26 11.62 20.88
C ARG A 189 -1.90 12.15 20.47
N LYS A 190 -1.80 12.68 19.25
CA LYS A 190 -0.58 13.33 18.75
C LYS A 190 -0.91 14.66 18.08
N SER A 191 -0.47 15.75 18.68
CA SER A 191 -0.52 17.07 18.04
C SER A 191 0.67 17.24 17.10
N VAL A 192 0.38 17.63 15.86
CA VAL A 192 1.38 17.94 14.85
C VAL A 192 1.17 19.38 14.40
N THR A 193 2.23 20.17 14.45
CA THR A 193 2.27 21.53 13.91
C THR A 193 3.05 21.51 12.60
N VAL A 194 2.44 22.04 11.55
CA VAL A 194 3.07 22.18 10.23
C VAL A 194 3.16 23.66 9.90
N GLU A 195 4.34 24.11 9.52
CA GLU A 195 4.55 25.46 9.00
C GLU A 195 3.93 25.59 7.61
N THR A 196 3.07 26.59 7.42
CA THR A 196 2.43 26.89 6.13
C THR A 196 2.72 28.33 5.72
N PRO A 197 2.48 28.72 4.45
CA PRO A 197 2.62 30.11 4.03
C PRO A 197 1.76 31.11 4.83
N THR A 198 0.69 30.65 5.48
CA THR A 198 -0.19 31.48 6.33
C THR A 198 0.13 31.37 7.83
N GLY A 199 1.23 30.71 8.20
CA GLY A 199 1.69 30.49 9.57
C GLY A 199 1.54 29.04 10.05
N PRO A 200 1.94 28.74 11.30
CA PRO A 200 1.85 27.39 11.86
C PRO A 200 0.40 26.91 11.95
N GLN A 201 0.13 25.70 11.50
CA GLN A 201 -1.17 25.02 11.61
C GLN A 201 -1.01 23.78 12.48
N THR A 202 -1.72 23.73 13.61
CA THR A 202 -1.70 22.57 14.52
C THR A 202 -2.95 21.72 14.35
N ARG A 203 -2.76 20.40 14.27
CA ARG A 203 -3.85 19.41 14.28
C ARG A 203 -3.54 18.29 15.25
N THR A 204 -4.56 17.78 15.91
CA THR A 204 -4.46 16.63 16.82
C THR A 204 -5.00 15.39 16.14
N PHE A 205 -4.15 14.38 15.99
CA PHE A 205 -4.49 13.07 15.43
C PHE A 205 -4.72 12.07 16.56
N TYR A 206 -5.59 11.10 16.28
CA TYR A 206 -5.96 10.06 17.24
C TYR A 206 -5.71 8.68 16.64
N THR A 207 -5.12 7.78 17.43
CA THR A 207 -4.88 6.40 17.05
C THR A 207 -5.43 5.44 18.11
N THR A 208 -5.92 4.30 17.66
CA THR A 208 -6.41 3.20 18.48
C THR A 208 -5.48 1.99 18.32
N SER A 209 -5.77 0.89 19.02
CA SER A 209 -5.12 -0.40 18.79
C SER A 209 -5.31 -0.95 17.37
N TYR A 210 -6.34 -0.50 16.65
CA TYR A 210 -6.60 -0.91 15.26
C TYR A 210 -5.85 -0.03 14.25
N GLY A 211 -5.69 1.26 14.57
CA GLY A 211 -4.98 2.24 13.75
C GLY A 211 -5.57 3.65 13.85
N PRO A 212 -5.25 4.55 12.89
CA PRO A 212 -5.73 5.93 12.92
C PRO A 212 -7.26 6.00 12.86
N VAL A 213 -7.82 6.97 13.59
CA VAL A 213 -9.25 7.29 13.51
C VAL A 213 -9.53 8.01 12.19
N VAL A 214 -10.60 7.60 11.50
CA VAL A 214 -11.02 8.12 10.19
C VAL A 214 -12.49 8.54 10.22
N VAL A 215 -12.85 9.51 9.38
CA VAL A 215 -14.24 9.91 9.16
C VAL A 215 -14.58 9.97 7.67
N MET A 216 -15.79 9.58 7.31
CA MET A 216 -16.38 9.73 5.99
C MET A 216 -17.88 10.05 6.13
N PRO A 217 -18.24 11.30 6.51
CA PRO A 217 -19.60 11.64 6.91
C PRO A 217 -20.66 11.36 5.84
N GLN A 218 -20.35 11.54 4.56
CA GLN A 218 -21.26 11.25 3.44
C GLN A 218 -21.60 9.76 3.28
N ALA A 219 -20.78 8.89 3.86
CA ALA A 219 -20.97 7.44 3.92
C ALA A 219 -21.53 6.99 5.29
N GLY A 220 -21.93 7.93 6.15
CA GLY A 220 -22.41 7.67 7.50
C GLY A 220 -21.31 7.42 8.53
N LEU A 221 -20.04 7.38 8.13
CA LEU A 221 -18.91 7.14 9.03
C LEU A 221 -18.53 8.44 9.74
N THR A 222 -19.19 8.75 10.85
CA THR A 222 -18.95 9.96 11.64
C THR A 222 -18.26 9.64 12.96
N TRP A 223 -17.54 10.62 13.51
CA TRP A 223 -17.12 10.59 14.91
C TRP A 223 -18.11 11.41 15.74
N ASN A 224 -18.95 10.72 16.50
CA ASN A 224 -19.93 11.32 17.41
C ASN A 224 -19.65 10.89 18.86
N THR A 225 -20.59 11.11 19.78
CA THR A 225 -20.38 10.76 21.21
C THR A 225 -20.49 9.26 21.51
N LYS A 226 -20.95 8.45 20.56
CA LYS A 226 -21.19 7.01 20.71
C LYS A 226 -20.33 6.15 19.79
N THR A 227 -19.94 6.68 18.64
CA THR A 227 -19.28 5.91 17.58
C THR A 227 -18.13 6.69 16.95
N ALA A 228 -17.04 5.97 16.67
CA ALA A 228 -15.95 6.40 15.80
C ALA A 228 -15.49 5.23 14.93
N TYR A 229 -14.61 5.47 13.96
CA TYR A 229 -14.09 4.44 13.06
C TYR A 229 -12.57 4.47 13.03
N ALA A 230 -11.93 3.31 13.12
CA ALA A 230 -10.48 3.19 12.98
C ALA A 230 -10.11 2.36 11.75
N LEU A 231 -9.06 2.76 11.05
CA LEU A 231 -8.53 2.07 9.89
C LEU A 231 -7.38 1.14 10.30
N ARG A 232 -7.47 -0.13 9.94
CA ARG A 232 -6.37 -1.08 10.04
C ARG A 232 -5.88 -1.45 8.64
N ASP A 233 -4.59 -1.22 8.39
CA ASP A 233 -3.94 -1.42 7.10
C ASP A 233 -2.99 -2.61 7.18
N ALA A 234 -3.06 -3.52 6.21
CA ALA A 234 -2.20 -4.70 6.10
C ALA A 234 -0.76 -4.33 5.75
N ASN A 235 -0.57 -3.18 5.10
CA ASN A 235 0.72 -2.66 4.67
C ASN A 235 1.40 -1.75 5.69
N ARG A 236 0.74 -1.43 6.81
CA ARG A 236 1.36 -0.59 7.85
C ARG A 236 2.57 -1.32 8.43
N GLY A 237 3.74 -0.69 8.34
CA GLY A 237 5.01 -1.28 8.76
C GLY A 237 5.48 -2.43 7.87
N ASN A 238 5.03 -2.52 6.62
CA ASN A 238 5.49 -3.53 5.66
C ASN A 238 6.94 -3.23 5.23
N SER A 239 7.88 -3.64 6.08
CA SER A 239 9.32 -3.57 5.83
C SER A 239 9.84 -4.73 4.98
N ASN A 240 9.02 -5.77 4.75
CA ASN A 240 9.41 -6.96 3.99
C ASN A 240 9.55 -6.67 2.50
N SER A 241 8.83 -5.65 1.99
CA SER A 241 8.80 -5.29 0.57
C SER A 241 10.19 -5.14 -0.08
N SER A 242 11.13 -4.48 0.61
CA SER A 242 12.49 -4.30 0.12
C SER A 242 13.26 -5.63 0.00
N ASP A 243 13.07 -6.55 0.96
CA ASP A 243 13.65 -7.90 0.91
C ASP A 243 12.99 -8.73 -0.19
N THR A 244 11.67 -8.64 -0.34
CA THR A 244 10.89 -9.31 -1.39
C THR A 244 11.43 -8.96 -2.78
N TRP A 245 11.51 -7.67 -3.15
CA TRP A 245 12.00 -7.28 -4.47
C TRP A 245 13.49 -7.58 -4.68
N LEU A 246 14.31 -7.53 -3.62
CA LEU A 246 15.71 -7.95 -3.71
C LEU A 246 15.85 -9.45 -4.00
N ARG A 247 15.01 -10.28 -3.36
CA ARG A 247 14.97 -11.73 -3.61
C ARG A 247 14.40 -12.06 -4.98
N ILE A 248 13.36 -11.36 -5.44
CA ILE A 248 12.86 -11.46 -6.83
C ILE A 248 13.97 -11.10 -7.81
N SER A 249 14.72 -10.03 -7.57
CA SER A 249 15.84 -9.60 -8.43
C SER A 249 16.96 -10.65 -8.54
N ARG A 250 17.01 -11.63 -7.63
CA ARG A 250 17.97 -12.74 -7.62
C ARG A 250 17.35 -14.10 -8.01
N ALA A 251 16.04 -14.15 -8.22
CA ALA A 251 15.32 -15.38 -8.51
C ALA A 251 15.76 -15.97 -9.86
N LYS A 252 15.68 -17.29 -9.96
CA LYS A 252 16.12 -18.07 -11.11
C LYS A 252 14.97 -18.76 -11.87
N SER A 253 13.77 -18.70 -11.32
CA SER A 253 12.56 -19.25 -11.93
C SER A 253 11.33 -18.50 -11.40
N VAL A 254 10.21 -18.62 -12.11
CA VAL A 254 8.95 -18.08 -11.59
C VAL A 254 8.48 -18.82 -10.33
N GLY A 255 8.89 -20.09 -10.15
CA GLY A 255 8.65 -20.84 -8.92
C GLY A 255 9.36 -20.22 -7.71
N GLU A 256 10.60 -19.76 -7.88
CA GLU A 256 11.31 -19.01 -6.83
C GLU A 256 10.65 -17.67 -6.52
N ILE A 257 10.15 -16.95 -7.54
CA ILE A 257 9.37 -15.70 -7.33
C ILE A 257 8.13 -16.01 -6.48
N LYS A 258 7.34 -17.02 -6.85
CA LYS A 258 6.15 -17.43 -6.11
C LYS A 258 6.48 -17.76 -4.65
N GLN A 259 7.52 -18.56 -4.42
CA GLN A 259 7.95 -18.91 -3.07
C GLN A 259 8.35 -17.67 -2.24
N VAL A 260 9.07 -16.73 -2.85
CA VAL A 260 9.49 -15.48 -2.17
C VAL A 260 8.28 -14.65 -1.75
N ILE A 261 7.32 -14.42 -2.64
CA ILE A 261 6.14 -13.59 -2.32
C ILE A 261 5.22 -14.29 -1.31
N GLU A 262 5.11 -15.62 -1.34
CA GLU A 262 4.38 -16.42 -0.33
C GLU A 262 4.96 -16.30 1.07
N GLN A 263 6.30 -16.33 1.18
CA GLN A 263 6.99 -16.30 2.47
C GLN A 263 7.07 -14.90 3.07
N THR A 264 7.30 -13.89 2.23
CA THR A 264 7.58 -12.53 2.70
C THR A 264 6.32 -11.70 2.88
N LEU A 265 5.26 -11.97 2.10
CA LEU A 265 4.06 -11.13 2.01
C LEU A 265 4.39 -9.64 1.82
N GLY A 266 5.51 -9.34 1.15
CA GLY A 266 6.02 -7.97 1.02
C GLY A 266 5.46 -7.21 -0.17
N ILE A 267 4.75 -7.87 -1.11
CA ILE A 267 4.06 -7.19 -2.20
C ILE A 267 2.81 -6.50 -1.64
N PRO A 268 2.64 -5.18 -1.78
CA PRO A 268 1.67 -4.47 -0.96
C PRO A 268 0.26 -4.44 -1.56
N TRP A 269 0.14 -4.12 -2.85
CA TRP A 269 -1.15 -3.82 -3.50
C TRP A 269 -1.19 -4.11 -5.02
N VAL A 270 -0.27 -4.95 -5.50
CA VAL A 270 -0.14 -5.27 -6.92
C VAL A 270 -0.08 -6.78 -7.18
N ASN A 271 -0.69 -7.22 -8.27
CA ASN A 271 -0.43 -8.53 -8.84
C ASN A 271 1.03 -8.62 -9.31
N THR A 272 1.58 -9.83 -9.37
CA THR A 272 2.88 -10.15 -9.96
C THR A 272 2.67 -11.00 -11.20
N ILE A 273 3.16 -10.53 -12.35
CA ILE A 273 3.15 -11.25 -13.62
C ILE A 273 4.62 -11.48 -14.00
N ALA A 274 5.02 -12.71 -14.23
CA ALA A 274 6.42 -13.04 -14.50
C ALA A 274 6.56 -14.17 -15.52
N ALA A 275 7.71 -14.24 -16.19
CA ALA A 275 8.11 -15.39 -16.98
C ALA A 275 9.59 -15.68 -16.76
N ASP A 276 10.00 -16.93 -16.95
CA ASP A 276 11.40 -17.33 -16.82
C ASP A 276 11.98 -17.90 -18.11
N ARG A 277 13.30 -18.03 -18.14
CA ARG A 277 14.05 -18.55 -19.30
C ARG A 277 13.71 -20.01 -19.65
N HIS A 278 13.04 -20.74 -18.75
CA HIS A 278 12.58 -22.12 -18.95
C HIS A 278 11.19 -22.17 -19.61
N GLY A 279 10.55 -21.00 -19.79
CA GLY A 279 9.28 -20.86 -20.48
C GLY A 279 8.09 -21.18 -19.59
N ASP A 280 8.20 -20.97 -18.28
CA ASP A 280 7.07 -20.91 -17.36
C ASP A 280 6.62 -19.45 -17.17
N ALA A 281 5.30 -19.24 -17.09
CA ALA A 281 4.65 -17.95 -16.89
C ALA A 281 3.85 -17.97 -15.57
N LEU A 282 4.02 -16.97 -14.73
CA LEU A 282 3.38 -16.83 -13.41
C LEU A 282 2.44 -15.64 -13.39
N TYR A 283 1.23 -15.89 -12.88
CA TYR A 283 0.37 -14.86 -12.32
C TYR A 283 0.21 -15.11 -10.82
N ALA A 284 0.27 -14.07 -10.01
CA ALA A 284 0.05 -14.15 -8.57
C ALA A 284 -0.57 -12.86 -8.02
N ASP A 285 -1.66 -12.98 -7.27
CA ASP A 285 -2.23 -11.93 -6.41
C ASP A 285 -1.93 -12.27 -4.95
N ILE A 286 -0.63 -12.48 -4.65
CA ILE A 286 -0.12 -12.81 -3.33
C ILE A 286 0.43 -11.52 -2.72
N THR A 287 -0.37 -10.90 -1.86
CA THR A 287 -0.10 -9.57 -1.30
C THR A 287 -0.32 -9.52 0.21
N ALA A 288 0.00 -8.41 0.86
CA ALA A 288 -0.40 -8.19 2.24
C ALA A 288 -1.93 -8.00 2.33
N THR A 289 -2.65 -9.09 2.63
CA THR A 289 -4.12 -9.13 2.68
C THR A 289 -4.61 -9.39 4.10
N PRO A 290 -5.59 -8.62 4.64
CA PRO A 290 -6.23 -8.90 5.93
C PRO A 290 -6.75 -10.34 6.04
N ASN A 291 -6.42 -11.03 7.13
CA ASN A 291 -6.96 -12.36 7.42
C ASN A 291 -8.36 -12.26 8.03
N VAL A 292 -9.37 -12.15 7.17
CA VAL A 292 -10.77 -12.04 7.57
C VAL A 292 -11.63 -12.95 6.68
N SER A 293 -12.19 -14.00 7.26
CA SER A 293 -13.07 -14.91 6.53
C SER A 293 -14.43 -14.27 6.22
N ALA A 294 -15.11 -14.77 5.18
CA ALA A 294 -16.48 -14.36 4.86
C ALA A 294 -17.47 -14.62 6.01
N GLN A 295 -17.23 -15.67 6.81
CA GLN A 295 -18.05 -15.94 8.00
C GLN A 295 -17.79 -14.89 9.09
N LYS A 296 -16.53 -14.53 9.35
CA LYS A 296 -16.19 -13.46 10.29
C LYS A 296 -16.81 -12.13 9.89
N LEU A 297 -16.79 -11.76 8.60
CA LEU A 297 -17.46 -10.54 8.12
C LEU A 297 -18.96 -10.51 8.46
N LYS A 298 -19.64 -11.67 8.48
CA LYS A 298 -21.05 -11.77 8.89
C LYS A 298 -21.22 -11.72 10.40
N ASP A 299 -20.42 -12.49 11.14
CA ASP A 299 -20.50 -12.60 12.61
C ASP A 299 -20.07 -11.32 13.33
N CYS A 300 -19.31 -10.47 12.63
CA CYS A 300 -18.79 -9.19 13.08
C CYS A 300 -19.35 -8.01 12.28
N ALA A 301 -20.56 -8.17 11.74
CA ALA A 301 -21.23 -7.09 11.05
C ALA A 301 -21.39 -5.86 11.97
N PRO A 302 -21.05 -4.66 11.49
CA PRO A 302 -21.17 -3.41 12.23
C PRO A 302 -22.63 -2.90 12.16
N SER A 303 -22.87 -1.64 12.52
CA SER A 303 -24.13 -0.96 12.26
C SER A 303 -24.55 -1.05 10.78
N ALA A 304 -25.86 -1.08 10.51
CA ALA A 304 -26.39 -1.25 9.16
C ALA A 304 -25.86 -0.23 8.12
N PRO A 305 -25.69 1.07 8.45
CA PRO A 305 -25.08 2.03 7.53
C PRO A 305 -23.63 1.68 7.16
N ALA A 306 -22.82 1.26 8.16
CA ALA A 306 -21.45 0.86 7.92
C ALA A 306 -21.36 -0.45 7.13
N ALA A 307 -22.25 -1.41 7.40
CA ALA A 307 -22.32 -2.68 6.68
C ALA A 307 -22.66 -2.51 5.19
N ALA A 308 -23.49 -1.51 4.85
CA ALA A 308 -23.88 -1.22 3.47
C ALA A 308 -22.70 -0.76 2.57
N LEU A 309 -21.58 -0.33 3.16
CA LEU A 309 -20.38 0.08 2.43
C LEU A 309 -19.64 -1.08 1.77
N ALA A 310 -19.82 -2.31 2.26
CA ALA A 310 -19.25 -3.49 1.64
C ALA A 310 -19.81 -3.69 0.21
N ALA A 311 -21.12 -3.52 0.03
CA ALA A 311 -21.77 -3.68 -1.26
C ALA A 311 -21.57 -2.47 -2.19
N SER A 312 -21.63 -1.25 -1.65
CA SER A 312 -21.61 -0.02 -2.45
C SER A 312 -20.20 0.49 -2.80
N ALA A 313 -19.22 0.27 -1.92
CA ALA A 313 -17.87 0.81 -2.06
C ALA A 313 -16.75 -0.24 -1.90
N ARG A 314 -17.10 -1.50 -1.60
CA ARG A 314 -16.15 -2.57 -1.20
C ARG A 314 -15.25 -2.12 -0.04
N ILE A 315 -15.84 -1.39 0.91
CA ILE A 315 -15.21 -1.02 2.18
C ILE A 315 -15.80 -1.94 3.25
N TYR A 316 -14.96 -2.78 3.83
CA TYR A 316 -15.37 -3.74 4.86
C TYR A 316 -15.14 -3.13 6.24
N VAL A 317 -16.20 -3.02 7.02
CA VAL A 317 -16.19 -2.53 8.39
C VAL A 317 -16.56 -3.68 9.32
N LEU A 318 -15.83 -3.87 10.40
CA LEU A 318 -16.11 -4.88 11.44
C LEU A 318 -16.51 -4.20 12.75
N ASP A 319 -17.24 -4.92 13.60
CA ASP A 319 -17.50 -4.52 14.98
C ASP A 319 -16.19 -4.47 15.79
N GLY A 320 -15.70 -3.26 16.08
CA GLY A 320 -14.50 -3.02 16.86
C GLY A 320 -14.71 -3.07 18.37
N ALA A 321 -15.94 -3.26 18.84
CA ALA A 321 -16.21 -3.44 20.27
C ALA A 321 -15.95 -4.88 20.74
N ARG A 322 -15.69 -5.82 19.81
CA ARG A 322 -15.47 -7.24 20.09
C ARG A 322 -14.07 -7.66 19.68
N SER A 323 -13.25 -8.15 20.62
CA SER A 323 -11.90 -8.61 20.28
C SER A 323 -11.88 -9.78 19.30
N ALA A 324 -12.91 -10.64 19.35
CA ALA A 324 -13.10 -11.76 18.42
C ALA A 324 -13.26 -11.32 16.95
N CYS A 325 -13.61 -10.06 16.72
CA CYS A 325 -13.78 -9.47 15.40
C CYS A 325 -12.49 -8.88 14.82
N ASN A 326 -11.38 -8.95 15.57
CA ASN A 326 -10.08 -8.62 15.02
C ASN A 326 -9.66 -9.60 13.91
N TRP A 327 -8.66 -9.23 13.11
CA TRP A 327 -8.08 -10.12 12.11
C TRP A 327 -7.56 -11.41 12.75
N ASP A 328 -7.78 -12.53 12.09
CA ASP A 328 -7.35 -13.83 12.58
C ASP A 328 -5.82 -13.92 12.56
N ALA A 329 -5.22 -14.46 13.63
CA ALA A 329 -3.77 -14.61 13.72
C ALA A 329 -3.22 -15.38 12.51
N PRO A 330 -2.11 -14.93 11.89
CA PRO A 330 -1.19 -13.86 12.34
C PRO A 330 -1.60 -12.43 11.95
N GLY A 331 -2.76 -12.24 11.34
CA GLY A 331 -3.33 -10.96 10.93
C GLY A 331 -3.40 -10.79 9.41
N LEU A 332 -2.46 -11.40 8.68
CA LEU A 332 -2.47 -11.46 7.22
C LEU A 332 -2.82 -12.86 6.74
N MET A 333 -3.49 -12.97 5.59
CA MET A 333 -3.76 -14.26 4.99
C MET A 333 -2.46 -15.00 4.69
N PRO A 334 -2.39 -16.34 4.86
CA PRO A 334 -1.22 -17.11 4.46
C PRO A 334 -0.97 -17.00 2.95
N GLY A 335 0.25 -16.68 2.53
CA GLY A 335 0.55 -16.48 1.10
C GLY A 335 0.21 -17.68 0.22
N ALA A 336 0.42 -18.89 0.73
CA ALA A 336 0.14 -20.14 0.02
C ALA A 336 -1.37 -20.40 -0.24
N THR A 337 -2.28 -19.66 0.41
CA THR A 337 -3.73 -19.77 0.17
C THR A 337 -4.26 -18.71 -0.79
N MET A 338 -3.41 -17.77 -1.23
CA MET A 338 -3.80 -16.69 -2.12
C MET A 338 -3.72 -17.11 -3.61
N PRO A 339 -4.45 -16.44 -4.51
CA PRO A 339 -4.51 -16.82 -5.93
C PRO A 339 -3.15 -16.71 -6.63
N ALA A 340 -2.70 -17.83 -7.19
CA ALA A 340 -1.55 -17.86 -8.09
C ALA A 340 -1.64 -19.05 -9.05
N MET A 341 -1.06 -18.91 -10.23
CA MET A 341 -0.94 -19.98 -11.21
C MET A 341 0.38 -19.89 -11.97
N ILE A 342 0.95 -21.04 -12.28
CA ILE A 342 2.06 -21.18 -13.21
C ILE A 342 1.55 -21.93 -14.43
N ARG A 343 1.85 -21.39 -15.61
CA ARG A 343 1.32 -21.77 -16.91
C ARG A 343 2.45 -21.87 -17.93
N THR A 344 2.20 -22.61 -18.99
CA THR A 344 3.16 -22.88 -20.07
C THR A 344 2.72 -22.26 -21.39
N ASP A 345 1.45 -21.86 -21.47
CA ASP A 345 0.81 -21.04 -22.49
C ASP A 345 0.97 -19.55 -22.17
N TYR A 346 0.08 -18.94 -21.40
CA TYR A 346 0.17 -17.53 -21.03
C TYR A 346 -0.55 -17.22 -19.73
N VAL A 347 -0.27 -16.06 -19.16
CA VAL A 347 -1.12 -15.40 -18.18
C VAL A 347 -1.20 -13.91 -18.48
N ALA A 348 -2.28 -13.26 -18.06
CA ALA A 348 -2.47 -11.84 -18.24
C ALA A 348 -3.25 -11.20 -17.08
N ASN A 349 -3.05 -9.91 -16.88
CA ASN A 349 -3.91 -9.09 -16.04
C ASN A 349 -3.97 -7.65 -16.55
N SER A 350 -5.18 -7.09 -16.51
CA SER A 350 -5.49 -5.69 -16.85
C SER A 350 -6.34 -5.03 -15.76
N ASN A 351 -5.93 -5.24 -14.50
CA ASN A 351 -6.58 -4.73 -13.27
C ASN A 351 -7.94 -5.32 -12.90
N ASP A 352 -8.43 -6.30 -13.66
CA ASP A 352 -9.49 -7.19 -13.18
C ASP A 352 -8.99 -8.12 -12.07
N SER A 353 -9.93 -8.76 -11.38
CA SER A 353 -9.60 -9.79 -10.39
C SER A 353 -8.83 -10.96 -10.99
N TYR A 354 -8.26 -11.80 -10.13
CA TYR A 354 -7.54 -13.03 -10.50
C TYR A 354 -8.33 -14.05 -11.34
N TRP A 355 -9.65 -13.87 -11.48
CA TRP A 355 -10.54 -14.84 -12.11
C TRP A 355 -10.19 -15.17 -13.57
N LEU A 356 -9.75 -14.19 -14.36
CA LEU A 356 -9.46 -14.33 -15.79
C LEU A 356 -7.97 -14.19 -16.10
N ALA A 357 -7.12 -14.80 -15.26
CA ALA A 357 -5.67 -14.73 -15.44
C ALA A 357 -5.14 -15.55 -16.63
N ASN A 358 -5.91 -16.51 -17.16
CA ASN A 358 -5.61 -17.32 -18.36
C ASN A 358 -6.90 -17.64 -19.11
#